data_AF-A0A1X7CTE9-F1
#
_entry.id   AF-A0A1X7CTE9-F1
#
_cell.length_a   1.000
_cell.length_b   1.000
_cell.length_c   1.000
_cell.angle_alpha   90.00
_cell.angle_beta   90.00
_cell.angle_gamma   90.00
#
_symmetry.space_group_name_H-M   'P 1'
#
loop_
_entity.id
_entity.type
_entity.pdbx_description
1 polymer ?
#
loop_
_entity_poly.entity_id
_entity_poly.type
_entity_poly.pdbx_seq_one_letter_code
_entity_poly.pdbx_strand_id
1 'polypeptide(L)'
;MKIFEKSECFRLIFLNILLIFFLSGCWEGSSTSDSPLSTADINLIFVVSSDLVYNAPGDIHADTANLTSQGLQRALRMGSYLKNNVLGKENVTSIYALSPMTHLQTANNYPDMAAIGSIQQFALLNRHTVAIPAAAGYSSYTANSYPVNAAYGDGSVPGGVAVPAKYCPDCIGLDFNDMNDNNVSIATKIIYNNNPGFYVFSAPWEIVSTLMDKINRYHSFDLNLPITYISPNLVYVISISPSGNARLITYDSKFDPPSAYPELPESVVKAPCSYSQQAHSIISLNAGDPGITIPAGINKSETVYLVRHAEAHPDSKHIFENGNFVGAGQWRALDLSDALSGKISPDMVYSCDPAQWYSTKSINPSNYINVSYIRPSLTVWPYVVAHNLPYYLVSSFSLLASNQGTLASNFLFTGGKLSNHNILFAWESSRIKPIINALLSSYGASGATLLDESWPSSDYNTIWTVTIDASGNLTVENAQCEGIDSDKLPEQAPQF
;
A
#
# COMPACT_ATOMS: atom_id res chain seq x y z
N MET A 1 -15.04 -33.42 -82.74
CA MET A 1 -16.20 -34.20 -82.29
C MET A 1 -16.21 -34.17 -80.77
N LYS A 2 -17.26 -33.56 -80.18
CA LYS A 2 -17.80 -33.64 -78.80
C LYS A 2 -16.83 -34.07 -77.67
N ILE A 3 -16.39 -33.17 -76.78
CA ILE A 3 -17.02 -32.80 -75.47
C ILE A 3 -17.42 -34.04 -74.64
N PHE A 4 -16.73 -34.30 -73.52
CA PHE A 4 -17.26 -34.21 -72.14
C PHE A 4 -16.22 -34.65 -71.06
N GLU A 5 -16.10 -33.80 -70.03
CA GLU A 5 -15.82 -34.02 -68.59
C GLU A 5 -14.68 -34.93 -68.08
N LYS A 6 -13.75 -34.32 -67.33
CA LYS A 6 -13.68 -34.46 -65.85
C LYS A 6 -12.65 -33.48 -65.26
N SER A 7 -13.15 -32.30 -64.88
CA SER A 7 -12.63 -31.50 -63.77
C SER A 7 -13.18 -32.13 -62.50
N GLU A 8 -12.35 -32.51 -61.52
CA GLU A 8 -12.66 -32.84 -60.10
C GLU A 8 -11.53 -33.75 -59.55
N CYS A 9 -10.33 -33.22 -59.29
CA CYS A 9 -9.34 -33.93 -58.44
C CYS A 9 -8.20 -33.05 -57.88
N PHE A 10 -8.42 -31.74 -57.72
CA PHE A 10 -7.38 -30.86 -57.15
C PHE A 10 -7.91 -29.86 -56.11
N ARG A 11 -9.05 -30.18 -55.47
CA ARG A 11 -9.66 -29.36 -54.41
C ARG A 11 -9.92 -30.09 -53.07
N LEU A 12 -9.45 -31.33 -52.92
CA LEU A 12 -9.70 -32.14 -51.69
C LEU A 12 -8.48 -32.38 -50.79
N ILE A 13 -7.28 -31.90 -51.17
CA ILE A 13 -6.06 -32.04 -50.33
C ILE A 13 -5.73 -30.74 -49.57
N PHE A 14 -6.17 -29.57 -50.05
CA PHE A 14 -5.97 -28.30 -49.33
C PHE A 14 -7.02 -27.99 -48.26
N LEU A 15 -8.12 -28.75 -48.18
CA LEU A 15 -9.16 -28.57 -47.15
C LEU A 15 -8.98 -29.50 -45.93
N ASN A 16 -8.03 -30.44 -45.97
CA ASN A 16 -7.75 -31.37 -44.87
C ASN A 16 -6.55 -30.97 -44.00
N ILE A 17 -5.77 -29.95 -44.39
CA ILE A 17 -4.69 -29.38 -43.55
C ILE A 17 -5.19 -28.16 -42.75
N LEU A 18 -6.35 -27.58 -43.11
CA LEU A 18 -6.94 -26.44 -42.39
C LEU A 18 -7.92 -26.83 -41.28
N LEU A 19 -8.27 -28.12 -41.14
CA LEU A 19 -9.22 -28.60 -40.13
C LEU A 19 -8.57 -29.33 -38.94
N ILE A 20 -7.25 -29.49 -38.92
CA ILE A 20 -6.51 -30.12 -37.81
C ILE A 20 -5.94 -29.08 -36.82
N PHE A 21 -6.07 -27.78 -37.10
CA PHE A 21 -5.79 -26.71 -36.12
C PHE A 21 -7.01 -26.31 -35.26
N PHE A 22 -8.17 -26.95 -35.44
CA PHE A 22 -9.39 -26.73 -34.64
C PHE A 22 -9.72 -27.88 -33.68
N LEU A 23 -8.72 -28.70 -33.32
CA LEU A 23 -8.76 -29.49 -32.10
C LEU A 23 -7.83 -28.81 -31.09
N SER A 24 -8.19 -27.56 -30.75
CA SER A 24 -7.76 -26.90 -29.53
C SER A 24 -8.00 -27.87 -28.38
N GLY A 25 -6.90 -28.26 -27.72
CA GLY A 25 -6.96 -29.11 -26.55
C GLY A 25 -7.99 -28.56 -25.58
N CYS A 26 -8.87 -29.45 -25.11
CA CYS A 26 -9.68 -29.20 -23.95
C CYS A 26 -8.75 -28.72 -22.84
N TRP A 27 -8.86 -27.44 -22.49
CA TRP A 27 -8.40 -26.88 -21.23
C TRP A 27 -9.27 -27.52 -20.14
N GLU A 28 -8.92 -28.73 -19.74
CA GLU A 28 -9.46 -29.36 -18.53
C GLU A 28 -8.39 -29.20 -17.45
N GLY A 29 -8.62 -28.26 -16.53
CA GLY A 29 -7.70 -28.01 -15.42
C GLY A 29 -7.98 -26.78 -14.57
N SER A 30 -8.73 -25.79 -15.08
CA SER A 30 -9.25 -24.69 -14.26
C SER A 30 -10.76 -24.58 -14.45
N SER A 31 -11.51 -24.89 -13.39
CA SER A 31 -12.92 -24.53 -13.31
C SER A 31 -13.00 -23.07 -12.87
N THR A 32 -13.55 -22.20 -13.72
CA THR A 32 -13.97 -20.87 -13.30
C THR A 32 -15.07 -21.02 -12.25
N SER A 33 -14.89 -20.46 -11.06
CA SER A 33 -15.88 -20.53 -9.98
C SER A 33 -16.64 -19.23 -9.83
N ASP A 34 -17.97 -19.34 -9.72
CA ASP A 34 -18.85 -18.26 -9.27
C ASP A 34 -19.27 -18.42 -7.80
N SER A 35 -18.86 -19.52 -7.15
CA SER A 35 -19.21 -19.83 -5.76
C SER A 35 -18.10 -19.41 -4.79
N PRO A 36 -18.44 -18.89 -3.60
CA PRO A 36 -17.47 -18.62 -2.54
C PRO A 36 -16.70 -19.86 -2.10
N LEU A 37 -15.48 -19.63 -1.61
CA LEU A 37 -14.61 -20.65 -1.04
C LEU A 37 -15.14 -21.20 0.29
N SER A 38 -14.79 -22.45 0.60
CA SER A 38 -15.14 -23.09 1.87
C SER A 38 -14.24 -22.58 3.00
N THR A 39 -14.83 -22.21 4.14
CA THR A 39 -14.11 -21.88 5.38
C THR A 39 -13.45 -23.10 6.04
N ALA A 40 -13.84 -24.32 5.65
CA ALA A 40 -13.24 -25.55 6.14
C ALA A 40 -11.94 -25.91 5.43
N ASP A 41 -11.63 -25.25 4.31
CA ASP A 41 -10.43 -25.50 3.50
C ASP A 41 -9.32 -24.51 3.90
N ILE A 42 -8.06 -24.87 3.64
CA ILE A 42 -6.95 -23.91 3.59
C ILE A 42 -6.97 -23.31 2.20
N ASN A 43 -7.27 -22.01 2.09
CA ASN A 43 -7.33 -21.32 0.82
C ASN A 43 -6.14 -20.37 0.68
N LEU A 44 -5.20 -20.72 -0.20
CA LEU A 44 -4.12 -19.82 -0.62
C LEU A 44 -4.60 -19.05 -1.84
N ILE A 45 -4.90 -17.76 -1.67
CA ILE A 45 -5.56 -16.89 -2.64
C ILE A 45 -4.53 -15.91 -3.21
N PHE A 46 -4.28 -15.97 -4.51
CA PHE A 46 -3.29 -15.17 -5.19
C PHE A 46 -3.96 -14.09 -6.03
N VAL A 47 -3.70 -12.84 -5.66
CA VAL A 47 -4.17 -11.63 -6.32
C VAL A 47 -3.00 -11.05 -7.10
N VAL A 48 -3.09 -11.04 -8.42
CA VAL A 48 -2.02 -10.51 -9.28
C VAL A 48 -2.11 -9.00 -9.32
N SER A 49 -1.08 -8.30 -8.86
CA SER A 49 -0.99 -6.85 -8.97
C SER A 49 -0.43 -6.44 -10.33
N SER A 50 -0.94 -5.34 -10.88
CA SER A 50 -0.42 -4.77 -12.12
C SER A 50 0.97 -4.15 -11.92
N ASP A 51 1.84 -4.29 -12.90
CA ASP A 51 3.15 -3.62 -12.99
C ASP A 51 3.45 -3.18 -14.44
N LEU A 52 4.64 -2.63 -14.71
CA LEU A 52 5.05 -2.20 -16.06
C LEU A 52 5.01 -3.32 -17.13
N VAL A 53 5.16 -4.58 -16.75
CA VAL A 53 5.25 -5.74 -17.66
C VAL A 53 3.89 -6.41 -17.83
N TYR A 54 3.16 -6.60 -16.74
CA TYR A 54 1.92 -7.36 -16.62
C TYR A 54 0.81 -6.47 -16.08
N ASN A 55 0.08 -5.85 -17.00
CA ASN A 55 -1.08 -5.00 -16.69
C ASN A 55 -2.16 -5.12 -17.77
N ALA A 56 -3.39 -4.69 -17.43
CA ALA A 56 -4.35 -4.34 -18.46
C ALA A 56 -4.04 -2.94 -19.02
N PRO A 57 -4.30 -2.68 -20.32
CA PRO A 57 -4.07 -1.38 -20.92
C PRO A 57 -4.71 -0.26 -20.11
N GLY A 58 -3.89 0.73 -19.74
CA GLY A 58 -4.33 1.90 -19.00
C GLY A 58 -4.31 1.74 -17.47
N ASP A 59 -3.97 0.59 -16.90
CA ASP A 59 -3.92 0.43 -15.43
C ASP A 59 -2.64 1.01 -14.79
N ILE A 60 -1.54 1.08 -15.54
CA ILE A 60 -0.23 1.53 -15.05
C ILE A 60 0.25 2.73 -15.85
N HIS A 61 0.80 3.73 -15.15
CA HIS A 61 1.47 4.85 -15.78
C HIS A 61 2.96 4.53 -15.94
N ALA A 62 3.45 4.48 -17.19
CA ALA A 62 4.81 4.05 -17.49
C ALA A 62 5.89 4.93 -16.82
N ASP A 63 5.66 6.24 -16.74
CA ASP A 63 6.67 7.16 -16.21
C ASP A 63 6.84 7.05 -14.69
N THR A 64 5.76 6.76 -13.95
CA THR A 64 5.78 6.72 -12.49
C THR A 64 5.77 5.29 -11.94
N ALA A 65 5.58 4.29 -12.80
CA ALA A 65 5.50 2.88 -12.44
C ALA A 65 4.42 2.61 -11.35
N ASN A 66 3.37 3.42 -11.35
CA ASN A 66 2.28 3.35 -10.37
C ASN A 66 0.95 3.15 -11.09
N LEU A 67 -0.09 2.78 -10.34
CA LEU A 67 -1.43 2.71 -10.88
C LEU A 67 -1.86 4.07 -11.45
N THR A 68 -2.64 4.03 -12.52
CA THR A 68 -3.45 5.17 -12.95
C THR A 68 -4.77 5.18 -12.17
N SER A 69 -5.59 6.21 -12.39
CA SER A 69 -6.98 6.23 -11.94
C SER A 69 -7.77 4.96 -12.30
N GLN A 70 -7.56 4.43 -13.52
CA GLN A 70 -8.19 3.19 -13.98
C GLN A 70 -7.72 1.99 -13.14
N GLY A 71 -6.41 1.86 -12.96
CA GLY A 71 -5.81 0.79 -12.18
C GLY A 71 -6.26 0.82 -10.72
N LEU A 72 -6.31 2.01 -10.10
CA LEU A 72 -6.84 2.20 -8.76
C LEU A 72 -8.31 1.79 -8.69
N GLN A 73 -9.13 2.15 -9.66
CA GLN A 73 -10.54 1.74 -9.67
C GLN A 73 -10.71 0.22 -9.80
N ARG A 74 -9.86 -0.45 -10.58
CA ARG A 74 -9.82 -1.91 -10.64
C ARG A 74 -9.47 -2.50 -9.27
N ALA A 75 -8.42 -1.99 -8.62
CA ALA A 75 -7.99 -2.42 -7.30
C ALA A 75 -9.10 -2.29 -6.25
N LEU A 76 -9.80 -1.15 -6.22
CA LEU A 76 -10.91 -0.91 -5.29
C LEU A 76 -12.04 -1.93 -5.51
N ARG A 77 -12.45 -2.16 -6.75
CA ARG A 77 -13.48 -3.16 -7.10
C ARG A 77 -13.01 -4.60 -6.83
N MET A 78 -11.73 -4.90 -7.04
CA MET A 78 -11.14 -6.19 -6.71
C MET A 78 -11.22 -6.47 -5.21
N GLY A 79 -11.01 -5.46 -4.37
CA GLY A 79 -11.21 -5.60 -2.93
C GLY A 79 -12.65 -6.02 -2.57
N SER A 80 -13.66 -5.35 -3.16
CA SER A 80 -15.08 -5.72 -2.99
C SER A 80 -15.37 -7.14 -3.50
N TYR A 81 -14.82 -7.50 -4.67
CA TYR A 81 -15.00 -8.81 -5.28
C TYR A 81 -14.40 -9.94 -4.44
N LEU A 82 -13.19 -9.76 -3.92
CA LEU A 82 -12.56 -10.72 -3.00
C LEU A 82 -13.44 -10.94 -1.77
N LYS A 83 -13.92 -9.85 -1.14
CA LYS A 83 -14.76 -9.94 0.05
C LYS A 83 -16.08 -10.67 -0.24
N ASN A 84 -16.78 -10.30 -1.31
CA ASN A 84 -18.13 -10.77 -1.57
C ASN A 84 -18.19 -12.11 -2.31
N ASN A 85 -17.41 -12.26 -3.37
CA ASN A 85 -17.51 -13.37 -4.32
C ASN A 85 -16.53 -14.50 -3.99
N VAL A 86 -15.32 -14.17 -3.53
CA VAL A 86 -14.30 -15.19 -3.22
C VAL A 86 -14.44 -15.71 -1.79
N LEU A 87 -14.53 -14.81 -0.80
CA LEU A 87 -14.65 -15.18 0.62
C LEU A 87 -16.10 -15.37 1.10
N GLY A 88 -17.11 -14.96 0.33
CA GLY A 88 -18.50 -15.08 0.76
C GLY A 88 -18.85 -14.21 1.98
N LYS A 89 -18.22 -13.03 2.09
CA LYS A 89 -18.31 -12.05 3.18
C LYS A 89 -17.59 -12.43 4.48
N GLU A 90 -16.92 -13.58 4.51
CA GLU A 90 -16.09 -13.99 5.64
C GLU A 90 -14.84 -13.10 5.80
N ASN A 91 -14.26 -13.10 7.00
CA ASN A 91 -13.01 -12.38 7.26
C ASN A 91 -11.79 -13.18 6.77
N VAL A 92 -10.80 -12.45 6.28
CA VAL A 92 -9.49 -13.00 5.96
C VAL A 92 -8.75 -13.49 7.20
N THR A 93 -7.89 -14.51 7.03
CA THR A 93 -7.02 -15.06 8.07
C THR A 93 -5.63 -14.41 8.07
N SER A 94 -5.09 -14.05 6.91
CA SER A 94 -3.85 -13.27 6.78
C SER A 94 -3.75 -12.65 5.40
N ILE A 95 -3.08 -11.49 5.31
CA ILE A 95 -2.77 -10.80 4.05
C ILE A 95 -1.26 -10.63 3.96
N TYR A 96 -0.68 -11.03 2.84
CA TYR A 96 0.73 -10.87 2.50
C TYR A 96 0.81 -10.03 1.22
N ALA A 97 1.57 -8.94 1.28
CA ALA A 97 1.88 -8.12 0.11
C ALA A 97 3.37 -8.22 -0.22
N LEU A 98 3.69 -7.85 -1.46
CA LEU A 98 5.07 -7.77 -1.93
C LEU A 98 5.95 -6.92 -1.00
N SER A 99 7.17 -7.42 -0.76
CA SER A 99 8.27 -6.77 -0.08
C SER A 99 9.58 -7.17 -0.78
N PRO A 100 10.57 -6.29 -0.91
CA PRO A 100 10.48 -4.89 -0.63
C PRO A 100 9.73 -4.16 -1.76
N MET A 101 8.93 -3.17 -1.39
CA MET A 101 8.30 -2.26 -2.34
C MET A 101 9.34 -1.34 -3.02
N THR A 102 10.62 -1.41 -2.61
CA THR A 102 11.73 -0.66 -3.20
C THR A 102 12.44 -1.40 -4.34
N HIS A 103 11.93 -2.55 -4.79
CA HIS A 103 12.45 -3.24 -5.97
C HIS A 103 12.06 -2.48 -7.26
N LEU A 104 12.94 -2.52 -8.27
CA LEU A 104 12.90 -1.63 -9.42
C LEU A 104 11.89 -2.10 -10.47
N GLN A 105 10.74 -1.46 -10.56
CA GLN A 105 10.03 -1.37 -11.84
C GLN A 105 10.92 -0.51 -12.77
N THR A 106 11.45 -1.15 -13.80
CA THR A 106 12.74 -0.87 -14.49
C THR A 106 12.87 0.45 -15.28
N ALA A 107 12.02 1.45 -15.08
CA ALA A 107 12.13 2.73 -15.79
C ALA A 107 12.87 3.83 -15.00
N ASN A 108 12.55 4.06 -13.72
CA ASN A 108 12.89 5.33 -13.04
C ASN A 108 13.19 5.26 -11.52
N ASN A 109 13.51 4.08 -10.97
CA ASN A 109 13.77 3.89 -9.52
C ASN A 109 12.59 4.25 -8.60
N TYR A 110 11.35 4.08 -9.07
CA TYR A 110 10.15 4.24 -8.26
C TYR A 110 9.82 2.97 -7.47
N PRO A 111 9.22 3.11 -6.27
CA PRO A 111 8.75 1.98 -5.49
C PRO A 111 7.54 1.33 -6.16
N ASP A 112 7.49 0.00 -6.15
CA ASP A 112 6.29 -0.76 -6.47
C ASP A 112 5.31 -0.73 -5.31
N MET A 113 4.42 0.25 -5.35
CA MET A 113 3.31 0.36 -4.41
C MET A 113 2.04 -0.35 -4.89
N ALA A 114 2.03 -0.91 -6.10
CA ALA A 114 0.83 -1.44 -6.73
C ALA A 114 0.34 -2.70 -5.99
N ALA A 115 1.24 -3.58 -5.56
CA ALA A 115 0.86 -4.80 -4.83
C ALA A 115 0.16 -4.52 -3.49
N ILE A 116 0.73 -3.62 -2.68
CA ILE A 116 0.17 -3.26 -1.38
C ILE A 116 -1.04 -2.34 -1.52
N GLY A 117 -1.02 -1.41 -2.48
CA GLY A 117 -2.15 -0.53 -2.79
C GLY A 117 -3.36 -1.29 -3.31
N SER A 118 -3.14 -2.32 -4.15
CA SER A 118 -4.23 -3.13 -4.73
C SER A 118 -4.99 -3.94 -3.68
N ILE A 119 -4.31 -4.37 -2.61
CA ILE A 119 -4.93 -5.15 -1.54
C ILE A 119 -5.45 -4.29 -0.38
N GLN A 120 -5.14 -3.00 -0.36
CA GLN A 120 -5.51 -2.11 0.75
C GLN A 120 -7.02 -2.03 0.96
N GLN A 121 -7.79 -1.89 -0.10
CA GLN A 121 -9.26 -1.88 0.00
C GLN A 121 -9.77 -3.18 0.61
N PHE A 122 -9.26 -4.33 0.17
CA PHE A 122 -9.63 -5.62 0.74
C PHE A 122 -9.29 -5.70 2.23
N ALA A 123 -8.11 -5.23 2.65
CA ALA A 123 -7.71 -5.22 4.06
C ALA A 123 -8.71 -4.46 4.95
N LEU A 124 -9.31 -3.38 4.42
CA LEU A 124 -10.26 -2.53 5.15
C LEU A 124 -11.70 -3.04 5.13
N LEU A 125 -12.03 -3.93 4.19
CA LEU A 125 -13.30 -4.67 4.17
C LEU A 125 -13.32 -5.85 5.17
N ASN A 126 -12.20 -6.11 5.84
CA ASN A 126 -12.07 -7.15 6.84
C ASN A 126 -12.07 -6.54 8.24
N ARG A 127 -12.57 -7.33 9.20
CA ARG A 127 -12.61 -6.91 10.60
C ARG A 127 -11.47 -7.54 11.38
N HIS A 128 -10.73 -6.73 12.13
CA HIS A 128 -9.73 -7.19 13.07
C HIS A 128 -10.04 -6.67 14.48
N THR A 129 -10.08 -7.59 15.44
CA THR A 129 -10.25 -7.25 16.85
C THR A 129 -8.91 -7.33 17.56
N VAL A 130 -8.42 -6.21 18.08
CA VAL A 130 -7.27 -6.21 18.99
C VAL A 130 -7.81 -6.30 20.42
N ALA A 131 -7.53 -7.41 21.09
CA ALA A 131 -7.88 -7.56 22.50
C ALA A 131 -6.86 -6.79 23.37
N ILE A 132 -7.28 -5.63 23.87
CA ILE A 132 -6.55 -4.81 24.84
C ILE A 132 -6.76 -5.43 26.24
N PRO A 133 -5.77 -5.47 27.15
CA PRO A 133 -5.91 -6.14 28.43
C PRO A 133 -6.94 -5.41 29.28
N ALA A 134 -7.69 -6.17 30.07
CA ALA A 134 -8.71 -5.66 31.00
C ALA A 134 -8.17 -4.73 32.11
N ALA A 135 -6.85 -4.51 32.19
CA ALA A 135 -6.19 -3.86 33.31
C ALA A 135 -6.22 -2.31 33.31
N ALA A 136 -6.98 -1.65 32.42
CA ALA A 136 -7.05 -0.19 32.41
C ALA A 136 -8.37 0.39 31.87
N GLY A 137 -9.55 -0.11 32.26
CA GLY A 137 -10.82 0.57 31.92
C GLY A 137 -11.13 0.73 30.42
N TYR A 138 -10.36 0.08 29.55
CA TYR A 138 -10.53 0.07 28.09
C TYR A 138 -11.29 -1.19 27.64
N SER A 139 -12.12 -1.07 26.61
CA SER A 139 -12.80 -2.20 25.97
C SER A 139 -12.09 -2.64 24.68
N SER A 140 -12.28 -3.91 24.29
CA SER A 140 -11.83 -4.43 22.98
C SER A 140 -12.42 -3.61 21.83
N TYR A 141 -11.63 -3.37 20.77
CA TYR A 141 -12.07 -2.65 19.59
C TYR A 141 -11.98 -3.53 18.34
N THR A 142 -13.02 -3.53 17.52
CA THR A 142 -13.09 -4.26 16.24
C THR A 142 -13.13 -3.24 15.12
N ALA A 143 -12.01 -3.08 14.42
CA ALA A 143 -11.89 -2.14 13.32
C ALA A 143 -12.28 -2.78 11.98
N ASN A 144 -12.77 -1.97 11.04
CA ASN A 144 -12.78 -2.32 9.61
C ASN A 144 -11.39 -2.05 9.03
N SER A 145 -10.45 -2.91 9.40
CA SER A 145 -9.03 -2.85 9.07
C SER A 145 -8.39 -4.18 9.41
N TYR A 146 -7.43 -4.62 8.62
CA TYR A 146 -6.66 -5.83 8.84
C TYR A 146 -5.15 -5.54 8.62
N PRO A 147 -4.25 -6.10 9.45
CA PRO A 147 -2.81 -6.01 9.21
C PRO A 147 -2.43 -6.56 7.84
N VAL A 148 -1.50 -5.90 7.16
CA VAL A 148 -0.88 -6.42 5.93
C VAL A 148 0.57 -6.75 6.25
N ASN A 149 0.96 -8.00 5.99
CA ASN A 149 2.34 -8.44 6.16
C ASN A 149 3.15 -7.97 4.95
N ALA A 150 4.06 -7.03 5.17
CA ALA A 150 4.88 -6.38 4.15
C ALA A 150 6.33 -6.14 4.61
N ALA A 151 6.69 -6.58 5.83
CA ALA A 151 8.01 -6.34 6.39
C ALA A 151 9.11 -7.14 5.67
N TYR A 152 10.35 -6.65 5.75
CA TYR A 152 11.51 -7.35 5.22
C TYR A 152 11.74 -8.72 5.89
N GLY A 153 12.03 -9.72 5.07
CA GLY A 153 12.63 -10.99 5.50
C GLY A 153 14.16 -10.90 5.60
N ASP A 154 14.77 -11.91 6.23
CA ASP A 154 16.23 -12.00 6.30
C ASP A 154 16.83 -12.20 4.91
N GLY A 155 17.86 -11.41 4.60
CA GLY A 155 18.49 -11.36 3.28
C GLY A 155 17.71 -10.59 2.20
N SER A 156 16.49 -10.13 2.48
CA SER A 156 15.60 -9.48 1.51
C SER A 156 15.74 -7.95 1.44
N VAL A 157 16.64 -7.35 2.22
CA VAL A 157 16.80 -5.88 2.30
C VAL A 157 17.65 -5.36 1.13
N PRO A 158 17.13 -4.46 0.26
CA PRO A 158 17.90 -3.90 -0.84
C PRO A 158 19.06 -3.00 -0.40
N GLY A 159 20.02 -2.81 -1.30
CA GLY A 159 21.09 -1.83 -1.10
C GLY A 159 20.55 -0.41 -0.91
N GLY A 160 21.09 0.33 0.06
CA GLY A 160 20.66 1.69 0.38
C GLY A 160 19.47 1.80 1.34
N VAL A 161 18.83 0.68 1.66
CA VAL A 161 17.81 0.58 2.70
C VAL A 161 18.46 0.31 4.06
N ALA A 162 17.92 0.92 5.13
CA ALA A 162 18.34 0.62 6.48
C ALA A 162 17.94 -0.80 6.88
N VAL A 163 18.94 -1.65 7.10
CA VAL A 163 18.73 -3.01 7.59
C VAL A 163 18.07 -2.97 8.97
N PRO A 164 16.91 -3.63 9.17
CA PRO A 164 16.28 -3.71 10.48
C PRO A 164 17.21 -4.34 11.51
N ALA A 165 17.28 -3.77 12.72
CA ALA A 165 18.05 -4.37 13.82
C ALA A 165 17.52 -5.77 14.20
N LYS A 166 16.24 -6.02 13.94
CA LYS A 166 15.57 -7.32 14.00
C LYS A 166 14.56 -7.39 12.86
N TYR A 167 14.45 -8.54 12.22
CA TYR A 167 13.37 -8.81 11.27
C TYR A 167 12.06 -9.09 12.01
N CYS A 168 10.94 -8.83 11.34
CA CYS A 168 9.63 -9.11 11.91
C CYS A 168 9.43 -10.63 12.01
N PRO A 169 9.01 -11.18 13.16
CA PRO A 169 8.91 -12.64 13.32
C PRO A 169 7.71 -13.26 12.58
N ASP A 170 6.64 -12.49 12.37
CA ASP A 170 5.36 -12.98 11.85
C ASP A 170 4.63 -12.00 10.92
N CYS A 171 5.27 -10.87 10.57
CA CYS A 171 4.70 -9.86 9.66
C CYS A 171 5.50 -9.63 8.37
N ILE A 172 6.34 -10.60 7.99
CA ILE A 172 7.11 -10.56 6.73
C ILE A 172 6.20 -10.63 5.50
N GLY A 173 6.50 -9.83 4.49
CA GLY A 173 5.83 -9.86 3.19
C GLY A 173 6.39 -10.92 2.25
N LEU A 174 5.95 -10.87 1.00
CA LEU A 174 6.48 -11.71 -0.08
C LEU A 174 7.76 -11.10 -0.64
N ASP A 175 8.90 -11.74 -0.43
CA ASP A 175 10.21 -11.35 -0.95
C ASP A 175 10.26 -11.37 -2.49
N PHE A 176 10.46 -10.22 -3.12
CA PHE A 176 10.59 -10.09 -4.57
C PHE A 176 11.72 -10.95 -5.14
N ASN A 177 12.86 -11.03 -4.44
CA ASN A 177 13.99 -11.85 -4.89
C ASN A 177 13.86 -13.31 -4.44
N ASP A 178 12.85 -13.61 -3.62
CA ASP A 178 12.60 -14.91 -2.99
C ASP A 178 13.88 -15.53 -2.40
N MET A 179 14.66 -14.70 -1.68
CA MET A 179 15.91 -15.12 -1.07
C MET A 179 15.63 -16.25 -0.09
N ASN A 180 16.43 -17.31 -0.14
CA ASN A 180 16.30 -18.47 0.74
C ASN A 180 14.91 -19.13 0.75
N ASP A 181 14.17 -19.06 -0.36
CA ASP A 181 12.82 -19.64 -0.47
C ASP A 181 11.83 -19.07 0.58
N ASN A 182 12.02 -17.81 0.97
CA ASN A 182 11.20 -17.11 1.96
C ASN A 182 9.69 -17.18 1.61
N ASN A 183 9.31 -17.04 0.34
CA ASN A 183 7.90 -17.00 -0.05
C ASN A 183 7.22 -18.35 0.11
N VAL A 184 7.84 -19.42 -0.39
CA VAL A 184 7.26 -20.77 -0.23
C VAL A 184 7.31 -21.19 1.23
N SER A 185 8.30 -20.77 2.02
CA SER A 185 8.33 -21.03 3.47
C SER A 185 7.11 -20.44 4.19
N ILE A 186 6.62 -19.26 3.79
CA ILE A 186 5.39 -18.68 4.34
C ILE A 186 4.19 -19.59 4.04
N ALA A 187 4.00 -19.97 2.76
CA ALA A 187 2.89 -20.82 2.33
C ALA A 187 2.94 -22.21 2.97
N THR A 188 4.13 -22.82 3.03
CA THR A 188 4.35 -24.13 3.64
C THR A 188 4.07 -24.11 5.14
N LYS A 189 4.43 -23.03 5.86
CA LYS A 189 4.08 -22.86 7.29
C LYS A 189 2.56 -22.81 7.47
N ILE A 190 1.84 -22.11 6.59
CA ILE A 190 0.37 -22.06 6.61
C ILE A 190 -0.22 -23.46 6.44
N ILE A 191 0.24 -24.22 5.43
CA ILE A 191 -0.23 -25.58 5.14
C ILE A 191 0.05 -26.51 6.34
N TYR A 192 1.27 -26.48 6.90
CA TYR A 192 1.63 -27.35 8.02
C TYR A 192 0.95 -26.99 9.34
N ASN A 193 0.66 -25.71 9.58
CA ASN A 193 -0.13 -25.32 10.75
C ASN A 193 -1.56 -25.88 10.70
N ASN A 194 -2.04 -26.26 9.50
CA ASN A 194 -3.32 -26.90 9.26
C ASN A 194 -4.50 -26.12 9.86
N ASN A 195 -4.45 -24.78 9.76
CA ASN A 195 -5.50 -23.88 10.18
C ASN A 195 -6.32 -23.46 8.96
N PRO A 196 -7.57 -23.96 8.79
CA PRO A 196 -8.44 -23.55 7.70
C PRO A 196 -8.69 -22.03 7.69
N GLY A 197 -8.98 -21.49 6.52
CA GLY A 197 -9.24 -20.07 6.35
C GLY A 197 -8.77 -19.52 5.02
N PHE A 198 -8.58 -18.20 4.99
CA PHE A 198 -8.29 -17.44 3.78
C PHE A 198 -6.96 -16.69 3.93
N TYR A 199 -5.97 -17.10 3.15
CA TYR A 199 -4.62 -16.53 3.15
C TYR A 199 -4.40 -15.85 1.82
N VAL A 200 -4.33 -14.52 1.81
CA VAL A 200 -4.28 -13.73 0.59
C VAL A 200 -2.86 -13.24 0.32
N PHE A 201 -2.41 -13.42 -0.91
CA PHE A 201 -1.08 -13.07 -1.42
C PHE A 201 -1.24 -12.09 -2.57
N SER A 202 -0.72 -10.87 -2.41
CA SER A 202 -0.77 -9.81 -3.44
C SER A 202 0.64 -9.49 -3.92
N ALA A 203 0.93 -9.79 -5.19
CA ALA A 203 2.22 -9.55 -5.81
C ALA A 203 2.14 -9.57 -7.36
N PRO A 204 3.18 -9.10 -8.06
CA PRO A 204 3.34 -9.27 -9.50
C PRO A 204 3.22 -10.71 -9.97
N TRP A 205 2.91 -10.87 -11.25
CA TRP A 205 2.64 -12.17 -11.86
C TRP A 205 3.80 -13.16 -11.69
N GLU A 206 5.04 -12.71 -11.84
CA GLU A 206 6.23 -13.55 -11.73
C GLU A 206 6.37 -14.13 -10.32
N ILE A 207 6.07 -13.34 -9.30
CA ILE A 207 6.14 -13.76 -7.90
C ILE A 207 5.01 -14.74 -7.61
N VAL A 208 3.78 -14.41 -8.03
CA VAL A 208 2.60 -15.26 -7.86
C VAL A 208 2.78 -16.61 -8.56
N SER A 209 3.16 -16.61 -9.83
CA SER A 209 3.35 -17.83 -10.63
C SER A 209 4.47 -18.71 -10.07
N THR A 210 5.60 -18.11 -9.68
CA THR A 210 6.72 -18.84 -9.05
C THR A 210 6.31 -19.44 -7.71
N LEU A 211 5.58 -18.69 -6.87
CA LEU A 211 5.11 -19.18 -5.58
C LEU A 211 4.13 -20.35 -5.73
N MET A 212 3.14 -20.24 -6.64
CA MET A 212 2.22 -21.33 -6.93
C MET A 212 2.96 -22.59 -7.41
N ASP A 213 3.93 -22.44 -8.32
CA ASP A 213 4.75 -23.55 -8.82
C ASP A 213 5.57 -24.21 -7.70
N LYS A 214 6.23 -23.42 -6.84
CA LYS A 214 6.99 -23.94 -5.70
C LYS A 214 6.08 -24.69 -4.73
N ILE A 215 4.91 -24.17 -4.39
CA ILE A 215 3.92 -24.87 -3.54
C ILE A 215 3.52 -26.20 -4.16
N ASN A 216 3.17 -26.18 -5.46
CA ASN A 216 2.72 -27.36 -6.20
C ASN A 216 3.78 -28.48 -6.20
N ARG A 217 5.05 -28.12 -6.42
CA ARG A 217 6.18 -29.05 -6.37
C ARG A 217 6.48 -29.53 -4.95
N TYR A 218 6.58 -28.61 -3.99
CA TYR A 218 6.99 -28.93 -2.62
C TYR A 218 5.99 -29.85 -1.91
N HIS A 219 4.70 -29.67 -2.17
CA HIS A 219 3.63 -30.49 -1.59
C HIS A 219 3.13 -31.60 -2.52
N SER A 220 3.71 -31.74 -3.72
CA SER A 220 3.36 -32.77 -4.71
C SER A 220 1.85 -32.81 -5.04
N PHE A 221 1.25 -31.63 -5.22
CA PHE A 221 -0.20 -31.50 -5.48
C PHE A 221 -0.60 -31.85 -6.92
N ASP A 222 0.34 -31.86 -7.87
CA ASP A 222 0.10 -32.17 -9.29
C ASP A 222 -0.99 -31.29 -9.95
N LEU A 223 -1.02 -30.00 -9.58
CA LEU A 223 -1.95 -29.02 -10.13
C LEU A 223 -1.51 -28.56 -11.53
N ASN A 224 -2.46 -28.40 -12.44
CA ASN A 224 -2.23 -27.76 -13.74
C ASN A 224 -2.24 -26.23 -13.57
N LEU A 225 -1.05 -25.63 -13.42
CA LEU A 225 -0.90 -24.21 -13.15
C LEU A 225 -0.84 -23.37 -14.44
N PRO A 226 -1.38 -22.14 -14.42
CA PRO A 226 -1.20 -21.19 -15.53
C PRO A 226 0.29 -20.85 -15.74
N ILE A 227 0.75 -20.94 -16.98
CA ILE A 227 2.14 -20.68 -17.36
C ILE A 227 2.38 -19.27 -17.92
N THR A 228 1.32 -18.52 -18.21
CA THR A 228 1.38 -17.16 -18.76
C THR A 228 0.39 -16.26 -18.05
N TYR A 229 0.76 -14.98 -17.91
CA TYR A 229 -0.15 -13.94 -17.49
C TYR A 229 -1.33 -13.83 -18.46
N ILE A 230 -2.54 -13.67 -17.93
CA ILE A 230 -3.77 -13.51 -18.73
C ILE A 230 -4.36 -12.11 -18.54
N SER A 231 -4.61 -11.69 -17.29
CA SER A 231 -5.34 -10.47 -16.98
C SER A 231 -5.22 -10.14 -15.49
N PRO A 232 -5.28 -8.86 -15.06
CA PRO A 232 -5.34 -8.50 -13.65
C PRO A 232 -6.72 -8.80 -13.02
N ASN A 233 -7.69 -9.27 -13.82
CA ASN A 233 -9.01 -9.69 -13.32
C ASN A 233 -9.02 -11.09 -12.70
N LEU A 234 -7.96 -11.88 -12.92
CA LEU A 234 -7.91 -13.25 -12.44
C LEU A 234 -7.37 -13.32 -11.01
N VAL A 235 -8.07 -14.10 -10.19
CA VAL A 235 -7.64 -14.52 -8.86
C VAL A 235 -7.48 -16.03 -8.88
N TYR A 236 -6.29 -16.50 -8.55
CA TYR A 236 -5.98 -17.93 -8.48
C TYR A 236 -6.07 -18.41 -7.04
N VAL A 237 -6.58 -19.63 -6.83
CA VAL A 237 -6.71 -20.20 -5.48
C VAL A 237 -6.23 -21.63 -5.49
N ILE A 238 -5.25 -21.94 -4.63
CA ILE A 238 -4.95 -23.32 -4.25
C ILE A 238 -5.78 -23.59 -2.99
N SER A 239 -6.84 -24.38 -3.16
CA SER A 239 -7.77 -24.75 -2.08
C SER A 239 -7.48 -26.18 -1.64
N ILE A 240 -7.17 -26.38 -0.37
CA ILE A 240 -6.76 -27.66 0.22
C ILE A 240 -7.84 -28.09 1.21
N SER A 241 -8.50 -29.20 0.92
CA SER A 241 -9.57 -29.73 1.78
C SER A 241 -9.01 -30.30 3.10
N PRO A 242 -9.85 -30.54 4.12
CA PRO A 242 -9.45 -31.25 5.34
C PRO A 242 -8.83 -32.64 5.11
N SER A 243 -9.11 -33.26 3.97
CA SER A 243 -8.51 -34.55 3.58
C SER A 243 -7.14 -34.41 2.93
N GLY A 244 -6.61 -33.19 2.78
CA GLY A 244 -5.33 -32.89 2.15
C GLY A 244 -5.37 -32.82 0.62
N ASN A 245 -6.56 -32.88 0.01
CA ASN A 245 -6.67 -32.80 -1.45
C ASN A 245 -6.64 -31.34 -1.89
N ALA A 246 -5.66 -30.99 -2.72
CA ALA A 246 -5.55 -29.67 -3.31
C ALA A 246 -6.27 -29.59 -4.67
N ARG A 247 -6.80 -28.42 -4.99
CA ARG A 247 -7.31 -28.07 -6.32
C ARG A 247 -6.97 -26.63 -6.66
N LEU A 248 -6.79 -26.35 -7.95
CA LEU A 248 -6.71 -24.99 -8.46
C LEU A 248 -8.11 -24.50 -8.83
N ILE A 249 -8.49 -23.34 -8.29
CA ILE A 249 -9.71 -22.62 -8.64
C ILE A 249 -9.29 -21.28 -9.25
N THR A 250 -10.01 -20.80 -10.26
CA THR A 250 -9.80 -19.47 -10.83
C THR A 250 -11.10 -18.68 -10.75
N TYR A 251 -11.00 -17.44 -10.28
CA TYR A 251 -12.06 -16.45 -10.31
C TYR A 251 -11.71 -15.39 -11.34
N ASP A 252 -12.70 -14.88 -12.05
CA ASP A 252 -12.55 -13.79 -13.02
C ASP A 252 -13.57 -12.70 -12.72
N SER A 253 -13.07 -11.53 -12.31
CA SER A 253 -13.90 -10.39 -11.97
C SER A 253 -14.51 -9.70 -13.20
N LYS A 254 -13.94 -9.90 -14.39
CA LYS A 254 -14.35 -9.30 -15.67
C LYS A 254 -14.44 -7.76 -15.62
N PHE A 255 -13.67 -7.12 -14.75
CA PHE A 255 -13.70 -5.66 -14.64
C PHE A 255 -13.10 -4.98 -15.87
N ASP A 256 -13.70 -3.85 -16.23
CA ASP A 256 -13.22 -2.90 -17.23
C ASP A 256 -13.59 -1.48 -16.74
N PRO A 257 -12.82 -0.93 -15.78
CA PRO A 257 -13.14 0.37 -15.18
C PRO A 257 -12.80 1.52 -16.14
N PRO A 258 -13.52 2.66 -16.04
CA PRO A 258 -13.14 3.88 -16.77
C PRO A 258 -11.80 4.46 -16.31
N SER A 259 -11.25 5.37 -17.12
CA SER A 259 -9.99 6.06 -16.83
C SER A 259 -10.12 7.24 -15.86
N ALA A 260 -11.34 7.58 -15.43
CA ALA A 260 -11.58 8.65 -14.47
C ALA A 260 -11.15 8.21 -13.06
N TYR A 261 -10.76 9.17 -12.22
CA TYR A 261 -10.47 8.88 -10.81
C TYR A 261 -11.72 8.28 -10.13
N PRO A 262 -11.58 7.32 -9.21
CA PRO A 262 -12.72 6.66 -8.57
C PRO A 262 -13.65 7.66 -7.88
N GLU A 263 -14.92 7.65 -8.26
CA GLU A 263 -15.95 8.40 -7.54
C GLU A 263 -16.29 7.71 -6.22
N LEU A 264 -16.22 8.46 -5.13
CA LEU A 264 -16.62 7.95 -3.82
C LEU A 264 -18.13 7.69 -3.77
N PRO A 265 -18.59 6.61 -3.09
CA PRO A 265 -20.03 6.30 -3.01
C PRO A 265 -20.87 7.39 -2.35
N GLU A 266 -20.26 8.21 -1.50
CA GLU A 266 -20.86 9.38 -0.86
C GLU A 266 -19.84 10.52 -0.82
N SER A 267 -20.32 11.77 -0.81
CA SER A 267 -19.43 12.93 -0.71
C SER A 267 -18.83 13.05 0.71
N VAL A 268 -17.53 13.28 0.79
CA VAL A 268 -16.86 13.57 2.06
C VAL A 268 -17.25 14.96 2.54
N VAL A 269 -17.80 15.03 3.76
CA VAL A 269 -18.21 16.28 4.40
C VAL A 269 -16.97 17.12 4.69
N LYS A 270 -17.01 18.39 4.29
CA LYS A 270 -15.92 19.33 4.49
C LYS A 270 -16.14 20.19 5.74
N ALA A 271 -15.05 20.57 6.40
CA ALA A 271 -15.02 21.46 7.55
C ALA A 271 -14.03 22.61 7.32
N PRO A 272 -14.30 23.81 7.89
CA PRO A 272 -13.33 24.91 7.86
C PRO A 272 -12.09 24.59 8.72
N CYS A 273 -10.96 25.19 8.38
CA CYS A 273 -9.76 25.15 9.23
C CYS A 273 -10.00 25.96 10.50
N SER A 274 -10.35 25.29 11.60
CA SER A 274 -10.68 25.96 12.87
C SER A 274 -9.45 26.30 13.72
N TYR A 275 -8.32 25.63 13.48
CA TYR A 275 -7.10 25.69 14.30
C TYR A 275 -7.35 25.42 15.80
N SER A 276 -8.44 24.72 16.13
CA SER A 276 -8.82 24.44 17.53
C SER A 276 -7.99 23.31 18.13
N GLN A 277 -7.53 22.37 17.30
CA GLN A 277 -6.71 21.24 17.75
C GLN A 277 -5.22 21.61 17.78
N GLN A 278 -4.75 22.34 16.77
CA GLN A 278 -3.42 22.94 16.74
C GLN A 278 -3.57 24.43 16.43
N ALA A 279 -3.15 25.28 17.37
CA ALA A 279 -3.19 26.71 17.20
C ALA A 279 -2.37 27.13 15.98
N HIS A 280 -2.87 28.11 15.23
CA HIS A 280 -2.14 28.68 14.11
C HIS A 280 -0.85 29.33 14.60
N SER A 281 0.25 29.00 13.94
CA SER A 281 1.59 29.48 14.25
C SER A 281 2.38 29.72 12.97
N ILE A 282 3.22 30.75 13.00
CA ILE A 282 4.20 31.03 11.95
C ILE A 282 5.54 31.35 12.62
N ILE A 283 6.60 30.71 12.16
CA ILE A 283 7.98 30.91 12.62
C ILE A 283 8.81 31.25 11.39
N SER A 284 9.42 32.44 11.37
CA SER A 284 10.34 32.87 10.31
C SER A 284 11.74 33.07 10.88
N LEU A 285 12.75 32.44 10.27
CA LEU A 285 14.16 32.58 10.63
C LEU A 285 14.95 33.07 9.42
N ASN A 286 15.49 34.29 9.51
CA ASN A 286 16.16 34.95 8.37
C ASN A 286 17.65 35.16 8.62
N ALA A 287 18.41 35.24 7.53
CA ALA A 287 19.80 35.67 7.57
C ALA A 287 19.92 37.05 8.23
N GLY A 288 20.76 37.14 9.27
CA GLY A 288 21.02 38.39 9.99
C GLY A 288 20.18 38.56 11.25
N ASP A 289 19.19 37.70 11.51
CA ASP A 289 18.49 37.69 12.80
C ASP A 289 19.46 37.26 13.93
N PRO A 290 19.41 37.91 15.12
CA PRO A 290 20.32 37.57 16.22
C PRO A 290 20.24 36.10 16.64
N GLY A 291 21.38 35.41 16.63
CA GLY A 291 21.46 34.00 17.01
C GLY A 291 21.04 33.01 15.91
N ILE A 292 20.60 33.51 14.75
CA ILE A 292 20.21 32.69 13.62
C ILE A 292 21.36 32.54 12.63
N THR A 293 21.64 31.30 12.22
CA THR A 293 22.62 30.99 11.19
C THR A 293 21.98 30.06 10.17
N ILE A 294 22.07 30.39 8.88
CA ILE A 294 21.62 29.49 7.82
C ILE A 294 22.52 28.25 7.82
N PRO A 295 21.99 27.02 7.99
CA PRO A 295 22.77 25.81 8.00
C PRO A 295 23.55 25.62 6.69
N ALA A 296 24.78 25.13 6.80
CA ALA A 296 25.57 24.78 5.63
C ALA A 296 24.89 23.65 4.85
N GLY A 297 24.72 23.83 3.54
CA GLY A 297 24.11 22.83 2.67
C GLY A 297 22.60 22.70 2.81
N ILE A 298 21.92 23.66 3.44
CA ILE A 298 20.46 23.74 3.38
C ILE A 298 19.99 23.81 1.91
N ASN A 299 18.88 23.15 1.62
CA ASN A 299 18.19 23.31 0.34
C ASN A 299 17.72 24.75 0.12
N LYS A 300 17.38 25.07 -1.12
CA LYS A 300 16.91 26.40 -1.53
C LYS A 300 15.71 26.27 -2.44
N SER A 301 14.81 27.26 -2.37
CA SER A 301 13.58 27.27 -3.17
C SER A 301 12.77 25.97 -2.98
N GLU A 302 12.61 25.54 -1.74
CA GLU A 302 11.95 24.29 -1.39
C GLU A 302 10.68 24.58 -0.59
N THR A 303 9.60 23.85 -0.88
CA THR A 303 8.40 23.82 -0.04
C THR A 303 8.08 22.38 0.33
N VAL A 304 7.90 22.08 1.61
CA VAL A 304 7.48 20.76 2.09
C VAL A 304 6.17 20.89 2.83
N TYR A 305 5.14 20.20 2.33
CA TYR A 305 3.84 20.05 2.97
C TYR A 305 3.83 18.73 3.75
N LEU A 306 3.83 18.80 5.07
CA LEU A 306 3.81 17.65 5.96
C LEU A 306 2.38 17.35 6.37
N VAL A 307 1.91 16.15 6.02
CA VAL A 307 0.62 15.59 6.43
C VAL A 307 0.85 14.37 7.30
N ARG A 308 -0.01 14.14 8.28
CA ARG A 308 0.00 12.89 9.02
C ARG A 308 -0.73 11.80 8.24
N HIS A 309 -0.50 10.57 8.62
CA HIS A 309 -1.31 9.45 8.14
C HIS A 309 -2.81 9.60 8.47
N ALA A 310 -3.65 8.96 7.65
CA ALA A 310 -5.10 8.90 7.81
C ALA A 310 -5.55 8.19 9.10
N GLU A 311 -6.87 8.18 9.33
CA GLU A 311 -7.52 7.70 10.55
C GLU A 311 -7.07 6.31 10.97
N ALA A 312 -6.38 6.27 12.10
CA ALA A 312 -5.84 5.08 12.71
C ALA A 312 -6.61 4.67 13.97
N HIS A 313 -7.10 5.67 14.69
CA HIS A 313 -7.66 5.54 16.02
C HIS A 313 -9.05 6.17 16.01
N PRO A 314 -10.11 5.34 15.93
CA PRO A 314 -11.47 5.82 15.77
C PRO A 314 -12.06 6.41 17.06
N ASP A 315 -11.40 6.24 18.21
CA ASP A 315 -11.78 6.88 19.47
C ASP A 315 -10.54 7.14 20.35
N SER A 316 -10.50 8.30 21.00
CA SER A 316 -9.55 8.59 22.08
C SER A 316 -9.66 7.65 23.29
N LYS A 317 -10.78 6.92 23.42
CA LYS A 317 -11.03 5.92 24.46
C LYS A 317 -10.64 4.49 24.06
N HIS A 318 -10.22 4.24 22.83
CA HIS A 318 -9.90 2.89 22.35
C HIS A 318 -8.53 2.86 21.69
N ILE A 319 -7.59 2.11 22.29
CA ILE A 319 -6.27 1.94 21.71
C ILE A 319 -6.33 0.84 20.64
N PHE A 320 -6.55 1.22 19.39
CA PHE A 320 -6.45 0.30 18.25
C PHE A 320 -5.13 0.52 17.52
N GLU A 321 -4.41 -0.55 17.23
CA GLU A 321 -3.20 -0.48 16.40
C GLU A 321 -2.96 -1.81 15.70
N ASN A 322 -2.76 -1.76 14.37
CA ASN A 322 -2.53 -2.91 13.51
C ASN A 322 -1.57 -2.60 12.33
N GLY A 323 -0.90 -1.45 12.36
CA GLY A 323 0.00 -0.97 11.30
C GLY A 323 -0.71 -0.27 10.12
N ASN A 324 -2.05 -0.34 10.06
CA ASN A 324 -2.88 0.16 8.96
C ASN A 324 -3.92 1.19 9.44
N PHE A 325 -4.50 2.00 8.55
CA PHE A 325 -5.62 2.88 8.89
C PHE A 325 -6.96 2.11 8.88
N VAL A 326 -8.04 2.73 9.34
CA VAL A 326 -9.40 2.14 9.40
C VAL A 326 -10.27 2.62 8.25
N GLY A 327 -11.50 2.08 8.13
CA GLY A 327 -12.46 2.45 7.07
C GLY A 327 -12.63 3.96 6.87
N ALA A 328 -12.81 4.73 7.95
CA ALA A 328 -12.85 6.20 7.89
C ALA A 328 -11.58 6.80 7.24
N GLY A 329 -10.42 6.21 7.50
CA GLY A 329 -9.14 6.66 6.93
C GLY A 329 -9.05 6.43 5.43
N GLN A 330 -9.75 5.43 4.89
CA GLN A 330 -9.82 5.21 3.44
C GLN A 330 -10.66 6.27 2.74
N TRP A 331 -11.74 6.74 3.37
CA TRP A 331 -12.51 7.88 2.86
C TRP A 331 -11.63 9.12 2.75
N ARG A 332 -10.89 9.44 3.81
CA ARG A 332 -9.91 10.54 3.80
C ARG A 332 -8.84 10.36 2.73
N ALA A 333 -8.19 9.19 2.67
CA ALA A 333 -7.10 8.93 1.74
C ALA A 333 -7.54 9.05 0.27
N LEU A 334 -8.74 8.55 -0.07
CA LEU A 334 -9.29 8.65 -1.44
C LEU A 334 -9.75 10.06 -1.79
N ASP A 335 -10.31 10.80 -0.84
CA ASP A 335 -10.76 12.20 -1.00
C ASP A 335 -9.59 13.21 -0.96
N LEU A 336 -8.37 12.77 -0.61
CA LEU A 336 -7.24 13.66 -0.40
C LEU A 336 -6.91 14.52 -1.64
N SER A 337 -7.09 13.96 -2.85
CA SER A 337 -6.99 14.71 -4.12
C SER A 337 -7.89 15.94 -4.14
N ASP A 338 -9.17 15.76 -3.79
CA ASP A 338 -10.15 16.84 -3.78
C ASP A 338 -9.96 17.76 -2.57
N ALA A 339 -9.62 17.20 -1.41
CA ALA A 339 -9.39 17.94 -0.17
C ALA A 339 -8.21 18.92 -0.26
N LEU A 340 -7.16 18.55 -1.00
CA LEU A 340 -5.94 19.33 -1.17
C LEU A 340 -5.92 20.19 -2.45
N SER A 341 -6.93 20.03 -3.31
CA SER A 341 -7.06 20.78 -4.56
C SER A 341 -7.03 22.29 -4.33
N GLY A 342 -6.12 22.98 -5.04
CA GLY A 342 -5.92 24.43 -4.94
C GLY A 342 -5.27 24.92 -3.63
N LYS A 343 -4.93 24.02 -2.69
CA LYS A 343 -4.27 24.37 -1.43
C LYS A 343 -2.75 24.16 -1.50
N ILE A 344 -2.33 23.07 -2.12
CA ILE A 344 -0.92 22.72 -2.31
C ILE A 344 -0.64 22.44 -3.79
N SER A 345 0.64 22.48 -4.19
CA SER A 345 1.07 22.16 -5.55
C SER A 345 2.41 21.40 -5.52
N PRO A 346 2.45 20.17 -4.97
CA PRO A 346 3.65 19.34 -4.98
C PRO A 346 3.98 18.85 -6.41
N ASP A 347 5.25 18.74 -6.71
CA ASP A 347 5.77 18.08 -7.92
C ASP A 347 6.30 16.65 -7.63
N MET A 348 6.40 16.29 -6.35
CA MET A 348 6.77 14.94 -5.90
C MET A 348 6.22 14.61 -4.51
N VAL A 349 6.14 13.31 -4.22
CA VAL A 349 5.62 12.80 -2.95
C VAL A 349 6.64 11.88 -2.28
N TYR A 350 6.78 12.00 -0.97
CA TYR A 350 7.58 11.11 -0.13
C TYR A 350 6.74 10.54 1.02
N SER A 351 7.00 9.29 1.40
CA SER A 351 6.46 8.71 2.64
C SER A 351 7.40 7.69 3.25
N CYS A 352 7.01 7.08 4.38
CA CYS A 352 7.79 6.04 5.02
C CYS A 352 7.74 4.74 4.22
N ASP A 353 8.84 3.99 4.27
CA ASP A 353 8.89 2.63 3.73
C ASP A 353 7.90 1.69 4.46
N PRO A 354 6.89 1.12 3.76
CA PRO A 354 5.88 0.26 4.37
C PRO A 354 6.44 -1.03 4.99
N ALA A 355 7.64 -1.45 4.56
CA ALA A 355 8.30 -2.65 5.06
C ALA A 355 9.02 -2.42 6.41
N GLN A 356 9.03 -1.19 6.93
CA GLN A 356 9.36 -0.96 8.32
C GLN A 356 8.29 -1.55 9.23
N TRP A 357 8.69 -2.09 10.37
CA TRP A 357 7.79 -2.78 11.27
C TRP A 357 8.04 -2.36 12.72
N TYR A 358 7.04 -2.59 13.56
CA TYR A 358 7.18 -2.45 15.01
C TYR A 358 6.27 -3.44 15.72
N SER A 359 6.51 -3.58 17.03
CA SER A 359 5.70 -4.40 17.91
C SER A 359 4.75 -3.52 18.70
N THR A 360 3.48 -3.91 18.80
CA THR A 360 2.50 -3.21 19.66
C THR A 360 2.69 -3.53 21.14
N LYS A 361 3.81 -4.15 21.53
CA LYS A 361 4.14 -4.54 22.91
C LYS A 361 4.20 -3.35 23.87
N SER A 362 4.58 -2.17 23.42
CA SER A 362 4.53 -0.95 24.24
C SER A 362 3.10 -0.52 24.59
N ILE A 363 2.13 -0.89 23.75
CA ILE A 363 0.70 -0.64 23.93
C ILE A 363 0.07 -1.74 24.79
N ASN A 364 0.35 -3.00 24.48
CA ASN A 364 -0.22 -4.17 25.16
C ASN A 364 0.83 -5.27 25.37
N PRO A 365 1.55 -5.29 26.50
CA PRO A 365 2.62 -6.26 26.72
C PRO A 365 2.18 -7.73 26.73
N SER A 366 0.93 -8.01 27.10
CA SER A 366 0.39 -9.37 27.28
C SER A 366 -0.23 -9.97 26.03
N ASN A 367 -0.65 -9.14 25.08
CA ASN A 367 -1.32 -9.58 23.85
C ASN A 367 -1.00 -8.59 22.73
N TYR A 368 0.28 -8.54 22.37
CA TYR A 368 0.78 -7.72 21.28
C TYR A 368 0.79 -8.50 19.96
N ILE A 369 0.85 -7.73 18.89
CA ILE A 369 1.08 -8.20 17.53
C ILE A 369 2.28 -7.44 16.95
N ASN A 370 2.94 -8.02 15.96
CA ASN A 370 3.93 -7.29 15.17
C ASN A 370 3.29 -6.91 13.84
N VAL A 371 3.57 -5.70 13.39
CA VAL A 371 2.86 -5.10 12.27
C VAL A 371 3.83 -4.36 11.37
N SER A 372 3.61 -4.50 10.06
CA SER A 372 4.24 -3.63 9.07
C SER A 372 3.58 -2.24 9.14
N TYR A 373 4.34 -1.18 8.96
CA TYR A 373 3.85 0.18 9.14
C TYR A 373 3.53 0.85 7.80
N ILE A 374 2.36 0.49 7.28
CA ILE A 374 1.95 0.79 5.89
C ILE A 374 1.13 2.08 5.78
N ARG A 375 0.66 2.58 6.94
CA ARG A 375 -0.38 3.61 7.04
C ARG A 375 0.00 4.95 6.39
N PRO A 376 1.16 5.57 6.67
CA PRO A 376 1.48 6.87 6.08
C PRO A 376 1.60 6.79 4.55
N SER A 377 2.26 5.74 4.06
CA SER A 377 2.47 5.54 2.63
C SER A 377 1.18 5.32 1.85
N LEU A 378 0.21 4.60 2.43
CA LEU A 378 -1.07 4.36 1.77
C LEU A 378 -2.05 5.54 1.93
N THR A 379 -1.77 6.49 2.83
CA THR A 379 -2.59 7.70 3.00
C THR A 379 -2.50 8.61 1.78
N VAL A 380 -1.30 8.83 1.25
CA VAL A 380 -1.07 9.72 0.09
C VAL A 380 -1.00 8.98 -1.25
N TRP A 381 -0.99 7.65 -1.24
CA TRP A 381 -0.91 6.88 -2.47
C TRP A 381 -2.07 7.19 -3.46
N PRO A 382 -3.34 7.34 -3.03
CA PRO A 382 -4.40 7.74 -3.96
C PRO A 382 -4.20 9.15 -4.55
N TYR A 383 -3.66 10.09 -3.77
CA TYR A 383 -3.28 11.43 -4.25
C TYR A 383 -2.19 11.34 -5.34
N VAL A 384 -1.17 10.52 -5.12
CA VAL A 384 -0.12 10.24 -6.12
C VAL A 384 -0.74 9.72 -7.42
N VAL A 385 -1.67 8.79 -7.34
CA VAL A 385 -2.37 8.22 -8.50
C VAL A 385 -3.20 9.28 -9.23
N ALA A 386 -3.99 10.07 -8.49
CA ALA A 386 -4.85 11.10 -9.06
C ALA A 386 -4.09 12.16 -9.86
N HIS A 387 -2.89 12.51 -9.39
CA HIS A 387 -2.06 13.57 -9.96
C HIS A 387 -0.90 13.07 -10.80
N ASN A 388 -0.72 11.74 -10.91
CA ASN A 388 0.40 11.11 -11.61
C ASN A 388 1.77 11.66 -11.17
N LEU A 389 1.98 11.74 -9.86
CA LEU A 389 3.21 12.30 -9.30
C LEU A 389 4.29 11.23 -9.10
N PRO A 390 5.59 11.59 -9.23
CA PRO A 390 6.68 10.80 -8.68
C PRO A 390 6.46 10.49 -7.19
N TYR A 391 6.58 9.21 -6.82
CA TYR A 391 6.42 8.78 -5.44
C TYR A 391 7.66 8.04 -4.94
N TYR A 392 8.14 8.39 -3.75
CA TYR A 392 9.36 7.85 -3.18
C TYR A 392 9.16 7.41 -1.74
N LEU A 393 9.95 6.43 -1.30
CA LEU A 393 9.97 5.94 0.07
C LEU A 393 11.26 6.36 0.77
N VAL A 394 11.12 6.90 1.98
CA VAL A 394 12.23 7.14 2.89
C VAL A 394 12.57 5.84 3.59
N SER A 395 13.62 5.17 3.09
CA SER A 395 14.06 3.84 3.55
C SER A 395 15.49 3.82 4.10
N SER A 396 16.22 4.94 4.02
CA SER A 396 17.63 5.04 4.42
C SER A 396 17.86 5.08 5.93
N PHE A 397 16.79 5.18 6.72
CA PHE A 397 16.81 5.08 8.18
C PHE A 397 15.50 4.53 8.72
N SER A 398 15.53 4.01 9.95
CA SER A 398 14.34 3.52 10.64
C SER A 398 13.54 4.67 11.27
N LEU A 399 12.22 4.63 11.11
CA LEU A 399 11.23 5.45 11.82
C LEU A 399 11.29 5.28 13.35
N LEU A 400 11.82 4.14 13.80
CA LEU A 400 12.00 3.84 15.22
C LEU A 400 13.39 4.27 15.74
N ALA A 401 14.27 4.81 14.90
CA ALA A 401 15.55 5.32 15.36
C ALA A 401 15.33 6.43 16.41
N SER A 402 16.15 6.43 17.47
CA SER A 402 16.03 7.43 18.54
C SER A 402 16.27 8.86 18.04
N ASN A 403 17.07 9.03 17.00
CA ASN A 403 17.37 10.30 16.34
C ASN A 403 16.62 10.48 14.99
N GLN A 404 15.50 9.76 14.78
CA GLN A 404 14.77 9.79 13.50
C GLN A 404 14.39 11.22 13.05
N GLY A 405 14.05 12.12 13.97
CA GLY A 405 13.67 13.50 13.64
C GLY A 405 14.81 14.25 12.97
N THR A 406 16.03 14.10 13.48
CA THR A 406 17.25 14.66 12.86
C THR A 406 17.57 13.98 11.53
N LEU A 407 17.42 12.65 11.42
CA LEU A 407 17.69 11.93 10.19
C LEU A 407 16.73 12.35 9.06
N ALA A 408 15.43 12.45 9.37
CA ALA A 408 14.41 12.90 8.44
C ALA A 408 14.55 14.39 8.09
N SER A 409 14.88 15.24 9.07
CA SER A 409 15.16 16.65 8.82
C SER A 409 16.35 16.83 7.88
N ASN A 410 17.45 16.11 8.11
CA ASN A 410 18.61 16.14 7.21
C ASN A 410 18.26 15.59 5.83
N PHE A 411 17.49 14.50 5.75
CA PHE A 411 17.06 13.91 4.49
C PHE A 411 16.25 14.89 3.64
N LEU A 412 15.28 15.58 4.26
CA LEU A 412 14.39 16.51 3.57
C LEU A 412 15.13 17.80 3.21
N PHE A 413 15.79 18.44 4.17
CA PHE A 413 16.13 19.86 4.03
C PHE A 413 17.61 20.13 3.74
N THR A 414 18.47 19.10 3.69
CA THR A 414 19.94 19.30 3.53
C THR A 414 20.52 18.49 2.36
N GLY A 415 21.68 18.93 1.87
CA GLY A 415 22.44 18.24 0.81
C GLY A 415 22.07 18.69 -0.61
N GLY A 416 21.14 19.63 -0.77
CA GLY A 416 20.78 20.22 -2.07
C GLY A 416 19.91 19.35 -2.97
N LYS A 417 19.65 18.08 -2.59
CA LYS A 417 18.95 17.10 -3.43
C LYS A 417 17.51 17.50 -3.75
N LEU A 418 16.85 18.19 -2.83
CA LEU A 418 15.44 18.56 -2.91
C LEU A 418 15.23 20.07 -3.09
N SER A 419 16.29 20.80 -3.47
CA SER A 419 16.15 22.22 -3.84
C SER A 419 15.33 22.37 -5.12
N ASN A 420 14.54 23.46 -5.21
CA ASN A 420 13.63 23.77 -6.32
C ASN A 420 12.42 22.83 -6.45
N HIS A 421 12.05 22.12 -5.38
CA HIS A 421 10.91 21.20 -5.37
C HIS A 421 9.83 21.63 -4.38
N ASN A 422 8.59 21.32 -4.73
CA ASN A 422 7.45 21.30 -3.83
C ASN A 422 7.10 19.84 -3.50
N ILE A 423 7.10 19.49 -2.23
CA ILE A 423 7.06 18.10 -1.77
C ILE A 423 5.84 17.90 -0.89
N LEU A 424 5.05 16.87 -1.18
CA LEU A 424 4.09 16.34 -0.22
C LEU A 424 4.75 15.21 0.57
N PHE A 425 4.78 15.33 1.90
CA PHE A 425 5.42 14.37 2.79
C PHE A 425 4.41 13.81 3.78
N ALA A 426 4.09 12.52 3.64
CA ALA A 426 3.19 11.82 4.57
C ALA A 426 3.96 11.02 5.60
N TRP A 427 3.69 11.25 6.88
CA TRP A 427 4.48 10.65 7.95
C TRP A 427 3.66 10.25 9.20
N GLU A 428 4.35 9.68 10.18
CA GLU A 428 3.78 9.40 11.50
C GLU A 428 3.60 10.70 12.31
N SER A 429 2.43 10.88 12.90
CA SER A 429 2.02 12.15 13.50
C SER A 429 2.94 12.61 14.64
N SER A 430 3.33 11.71 15.54
CA SER A 430 4.25 12.02 16.64
C SER A 430 5.69 12.29 16.19
N ARG A 431 6.01 12.06 14.92
CA ARG A 431 7.34 12.31 14.34
C ARG A 431 7.43 13.60 13.52
N ILE A 432 6.32 14.19 13.07
CA ILE A 432 6.34 15.39 12.20
C ILE A 432 6.98 16.59 12.91
N LYS A 433 6.52 16.95 14.11
CA LYS A 433 7.07 18.11 14.84
C LYS A 433 8.53 17.92 15.26
N PRO A 434 8.99 16.73 15.69
CA PRO A 434 10.42 16.47 15.86
C PRO A 434 11.28 16.73 14.62
N ILE A 435 10.78 16.48 13.40
CA ILE A 435 11.48 16.80 12.16
C ILE A 435 11.65 18.32 12.01
N ILE A 436 10.56 19.06 12.24
CA ILE A 436 10.54 20.52 12.18
C ILE A 436 11.45 21.13 13.27
N ASN A 437 11.39 20.62 14.50
CA ASN A 437 12.24 21.08 15.59
C ASN A 437 13.72 20.82 15.32
N ALA A 438 14.08 19.69 14.69
CA ALA A 438 15.44 19.44 14.26
C ALA A 438 15.90 20.47 13.21
N LEU A 439 15.03 20.85 12.26
CA LEU A 439 15.31 21.91 11.28
C LEU A 439 15.48 23.26 11.97
N LEU A 440 14.53 23.68 12.82
CA LEU A 440 14.59 24.94 13.57
C LEU A 440 15.87 25.03 14.42
N SER A 441 16.22 23.94 15.10
CA SER A 441 17.44 23.87 15.92
C SER A 441 18.71 24.01 15.07
N SER A 442 18.71 23.49 13.83
CA SER A 442 19.85 23.66 12.92
C SER A 442 20.11 25.12 12.55
N TYR A 443 19.06 25.97 12.57
CA TYR A 443 19.15 27.42 12.37
C TYR A 443 19.59 28.19 13.62
N GLY A 444 19.74 27.52 14.77
CA GLY A 444 20.04 28.15 16.06
C GLY A 444 18.82 28.48 16.93
N ALA A 445 17.60 28.11 16.50
CA ALA A 445 16.41 28.29 17.32
C ALA A 445 16.47 27.43 18.59
N SER A 446 15.91 27.93 19.69
CA SER A 446 15.88 27.22 20.97
C SER A 446 14.70 27.68 21.83
N GLY A 447 14.41 26.94 22.91
CA GLY A 447 13.38 27.31 23.88
C GLY A 447 12.01 27.47 23.26
N ALA A 448 11.37 28.62 23.49
CA ALA A 448 9.99 28.91 23.07
C ALA A 448 9.80 29.00 21.54
N THR A 449 10.88 29.04 20.76
CA THR A 449 10.80 28.98 19.29
C THR A 449 10.57 27.56 18.77
N LEU A 450 10.86 26.53 19.58
CA LEU A 450 10.59 25.14 19.21
C LEU A 450 9.11 24.81 19.45
N LEU A 451 8.58 23.93 18.60
CA LEU A 451 7.22 23.44 18.70
C LEU A 451 7.08 22.45 19.86
N ASP A 452 5.93 22.45 20.53
CA ASP A 452 5.55 21.31 21.36
C ASP A 452 5.39 20.08 20.48
N GLU A 453 6.19 19.06 20.73
CA GLU A 453 6.26 17.82 19.93
C GLU A 453 4.97 16.99 20.01
N SER A 454 4.07 17.27 20.96
CA SER A 454 2.80 16.58 21.05
C SER A 454 1.93 16.84 19.81
N TRP A 455 1.45 15.76 19.17
CA TRP A 455 0.45 15.85 18.11
C TRP A 455 -0.92 15.42 18.67
N PRO A 456 -1.96 16.28 18.63
CA PRO A 456 -3.28 15.92 19.13
C PRO A 456 -3.84 14.68 18.41
N SER A 457 -4.21 13.64 19.15
CA SER A 457 -4.59 12.34 18.56
C SER A 457 -5.75 12.46 17.55
N SER A 458 -6.69 13.37 17.77
CA SER A 458 -7.85 13.64 16.91
C SER A 458 -7.58 14.59 15.74
N ASP A 459 -6.42 15.24 15.66
CA ASP A 459 -6.14 16.20 14.60
C ASP A 459 -5.59 15.52 13.36
N TYR A 460 -6.46 15.13 12.44
CA TYR A 460 -6.11 14.60 11.12
C TYR A 460 -6.00 15.66 10.03
N ASN A 461 -6.33 16.93 10.32
CA ASN A 461 -6.55 17.95 9.31
C ASN A 461 -5.37 18.89 9.10
N THR A 462 -4.56 19.12 10.12
CA THR A 462 -3.46 20.10 10.05
C THR A 462 -2.41 19.71 9.02
N ILE A 463 -2.06 20.68 8.17
CA ILE A 463 -0.92 20.59 7.25
C ILE A 463 0.15 21.54 7.79
N TRP A 464 1.34 21.01 8.06
CA TRP A 464 2.51 21.85 8.35
C TRP A 464 3.23 22.17 7.04
N THR A 465 3.50 23.44 6.79
CA THR A 465 4.24 23.89 5.61
C THR A 465 5.60 24.42 6.05
N VAL A 466 6.64 23.90 5.44
CA VAL A 466 8.02 24.37 5.60
C VAL A 466 8.47 24.95 4.27
N THR A 467 8.87 26.22 4.27
CA THR A 467 9.34 26.93 3.07
C THR A 467 10.76 27.41 3.31
N ILE A 468 11.68 27.07 2.40
CA ILE A 468 13.05 27.58 2.37
C ILE A 468 13.22 28.38 1.09
N ASP A 469 13.47 29.68 1.21
CA ASP A 469 13.57 30.56 0.05
C ASP A 469 14.91 30.40 -0.71
N ALA A 470 15.09 31.17 -1.79
CA ALA A 470 16.31 31.13 -2.61
C ALA A 470 17.59 31.57 -1.86
N SER A 471 17.44 32.29 -0.74
CA SER A 471 18.54 32.71 0.13
C SER A 471 18.82 31.71 1.25
N GLY A 472 17.90 30.77 1.50
CA GLY A 472 17.95 29.83 2.62
C GLY A 472 17.23 30.35 3.87
N ASN A 473 16.42 31.40 3.78
CA ASN A 473 15.56 31.82 4.90
C ASN A 473 14.42 30.82 5.08
N LEU A 474 14.08 30.52 6.32
CA LEU A 474 13.11 29.49 6.69
C LEU A 474 11.80 30.14 7.14
N THR A 475 10.68 29.59 6.68
CA THR A 475 9.36 29.82 7.27
C THR A 475 8.68 28.48 7.56
N VAL A 476 8.12 28.33 8.75
CA VAL A 476 7.35 27.17 9.18
C VAL A 476 5.98 27.66 9.64
N GLU A 477 4.91 27.11 9.09
CA GLU A 477 3.54 27.47 9.48
C GLU A 477 2.57 26.29 9.39
N ASN A 478 1.39 26.45 9.99
CA ASN A 478 0.28 25.50 9.90
C ASN A 478 -1.03 26.20 9.49
N ALA A 479 -0.93 27.12 8.53
CA ALA A 479 -2.05 27.91 8.01
C ALA A 479 -3.00 27.11 7.09
N GLN A 480 -2.64 25.90 6.70
CA GLN A 480 -3.44 25.07 5.80
C GLN A 480 -4.00 23.85 6.51
N CYS A 481 -5.13 23.36 6.00
CA CYS A 481 -5.71 22.10 6.45
C CYS A 481 -6.39 21.35 5.29
N GLU A 482 -6.51 20.02 5.43
CA GLU A 482 -7.26 19.17 4.49
C GLU A 482 -8.73 19.59 4.38
N GLY A 483 -9.31 20.05 5.49
CA GLY A 483 -10.68 20.56 5.52
C GLY A 483 -11.72 19.44 5.43
N ILE A 484 -11.40 18.25 5.95
CA ILE A 484 -12.30 17.11 6.06
C ILE A 484 -12.90 17.08 7.46
N ASP A 485 -14.21 16.90 7.57
CA ASP A 485 -14.86 16.70 8.88
C ASP A 485 -14.67 15.26 9.35
N SER A 486 -13.63 15.02 10.15
CA SER A 486 -13.27 13.69 10.67
C SER A 486 -14.43 13.00 11.40
N ASP A 487 -15.28 13.77 12.09
CA ASP A 487 -16.39 13.24 12.89
C ASP A 487 -17.58 12.79 12.03
N LYS A 488 -17.55 13.11 10.72
CA LYS A 488 -18.57 12.75 9.74
C LYS A 488 -18.14 11.67 8.77
N LEU A 489 -16.89 11.20 8.85
CA LEU A 489 -16.43 10.10 8.03
C LEU A 489 -17.14 8.78 8.42
N PRO A 490 -17.64 7.99 7.44
CA PRO A 490 -18.22 6.70 7.74
C PRO A 490 -17.21 5.75 8.39
N GLU A 491 -17.65 4.98 9.39
CA GLU A 491 -16.79 4.00 10.08
C GLU A 491 -16.37 2.84 9.14
N GLN A 492 -17.26 2.47 8.21
CA GLN A 492 -17.02 1.42 7.23
C GLN A 492 -16.22 1.97 6.05
N ALA A 493 -15.37 1.15 5.44
CA ALA A 493 -14.68 1.52 4.21
C ALA A 493 -15.69 1.75 3.05
N PRO A 494 -15.40 2.66 2.10
CA PRO A 494 -16.23 2.87 0.92
C PRO A 494 -16.40 1.57 0.13
N GLN A 495 -17.60 1.30 -0.39
CA GLN A 495 -17.91 0.09 -1.17
C GLN A 495 -17.94 0.42 -2.66
N PHE A 496 -17.10 -0.24 -3.46
CA PHE A 496 -16.95 0.00 -4.90
C PHE A 496 -17.42 -1.17 -5.76
#